data_AF-W6TWH1-F1
#
_entry.id   AF-W6TWH1-F1
#
_cell.length_a   1.000
_cell.length_b   1.000
_cell.length_c   1.000
_cell.angle_alpha   90.00
_cell.angle_beta   90.00
_cell.angle_gamma   90.00
#
_symmetry.space_group_name_H-M   'P 1'
#
loop_
_entity.id
_entity.type
_entity.pdbx_description
1 polymer ?
#
loop_
_entity_poly.entity_id
_entity_poly.type
_entity_poly.pdbx_seq_one_letter_code
_entity_poly.pdbx_strand_id
1 'polypeptide(L)'
;MDIRIDNDFNLTFSSNLQLVDSIEEQKQRLFIFLKTPKGSLFYDPQWGLDYSHIVKLIKINSVNQIKTYLFNVIQDLKIDIVNLDVKIQSNTISIVFHFPNDTLNMEVKL
;
A
#
# COMPACT_ATOMS: atom_id res chain seq x y z
N MET A 1 16.56 -3.14 4.87
CA MET A 1 16.31 -4.50 5.40
C MET A 1 15.45 -4.33 6.63
N ASP A 2 14.41 -5.15 6.77
CA ASP A 2 13.42 -5.05 7.83
C ASP A 2 13.03 -6.45 8.34
N ILE A 3 12.38 -6.52 9.49
CA ILE A 3 11.85 -7.78 10.04
C ILE A 3 10.59 -8.16 9.28
N ARG A 4 10.50 -9.39 8.80
CA ARG A 4 9.34 -9.84 8.05
C ARG A 4 8.12 -9.97 8.95
N ILE A 5 7.00 -9.41 8.49
CA ILE A 5 5.68 -9.60 9.09
C ILE A 5 4.73 -10.33 8.14
N ASP A 6 3.77 -11.05 8.70
CA ASP A 6 2.65 -11.62 7.95
C ASP A 6 1.48 -10.63 7.79
N ASN A 7 0.39 -11.11 7.19
CA ASN A 7 -0.81 -10.31 6.93
C ASN A 7 -1.54 -9.85 8.20
N ASP A 8 -1.28 -10.49 9.33
CA ASP A 8 -1.86 -10.23 10.65
C ASP A 8 -0.88 -9.49 11.56
N PHE A 9 0.22 -8.95 10.99
CA PHE A 9 1.29 -8.24 11.69
C PHE A 9 2.09 -9.08 12.69
N ASN A 10 2.07 -10.42 12.57
CA ASN A 10 2.94 -11.28 13.36
C ASN A 10 4.32 -11.38 12.72
N LEU A 11 5.35 -11.55 13.56
CA LEU A 11 6.70 -11.84 13.10
C LEU A 11 6.75 -13.22 12.43
N THR A 12 7.40 -13.34 11.27
CA THR A 12 7.51 -14.64 10.59
C THR A 12 8.83 -15.35 10.89
N PHE A 13 8.75 -16.68 11.04
CA PHE A 13 9.89 -17.53 11.37
C PHE A 13 9.98 -18.71 10.40
N SER A 14 11.19 -19.05 9.98
CA SER A 14 11.52 -20.33 9.32
C SER A 14 12.76 -20.93 9.96
N SER A 15 12.58 -21.53 11.14
CA SER A 15 13.65 -21.89 12.11
C SER A 15 14.40 -20.69 12.72
N ASN A 16 14.51 -19.56 12.02
CA ASN A 16 15.03 -18.28 12.49
C ASN A 16 14.05 -17.14 12.14
N LEU A 17 14.23 -15.98 12.77
CA LEU A 17 13.51 -14.74 12.41
C LEU A 17 13.78 -14.41 10.94
N GLN A 18 12.72 -14.20 10.16
CA GLN A 18 12.86 -13.83 8.76
C GLN A 18 13.02 -12.33 8.60
N LEU A 19 13.83 -11.95 7.62
CA LEU A 19 14.04 -10.56 7.22
C LEU A 19 13.55 -10.38 5.77
N VAL A 20 13.18 -9.15 5.43
CA VAL A 20 12.91 -8.71 4.07
C VAL A 20 13.90 -7.62 3.70
N ASP A 21 14.27 -7.56 2.42
CA ASP A 21 15.11 -6.50 1.88
C ASP A 21 14.62 -6.08 0.49
N SER A 22 15.28 -5.09 -0.09
CA SER A 22 15.12 -4.70 -1.49
C SER A 22 13.65 -4.38 -1.84
N ILE A 23 13.05 -5.06 -2.83
CA ILE A 23 11.66 -4.85 -3.25
C ILE A 23 10.67 -5.33 -2.17
N GLU A 24 10.98 -6.43 -1.47
CA GLU A 24 10.07 -6.99 -0.46
C GLU A 24 9.94 -6.07 0.76
N GLU A 25 11.01 -5.41 1.17
CA GLU A 25 10.96 -4.35 2.18
C GLU A 25 10.07 -3.17 1.76
N GLN A 26 10.13 -2.78 0.49
CA GLN A 26 9.29 -1.70 -0.04
C GLN A 26 7.81 -2.10 -0.07
N LYS A 27 7.51 -3.33 -0.50
CA LYS A 27 6.15 -3.89 -0.46
C LYS A 27 5.63 -3.98 0.98
N GLN A 28 6.46 -4.41 1.93
CA GLN A 28 6.09 -4.47 3.34
C GLN A 28 5.78 -3.08 3.91
N ARG A 29 6.62 -2.08 3.63
CA ARG A 29 6.34 -0.69 4.03
C ARG A 29 5.04 -0.15 3.45
N LEU A 30 4.77 -0.42 2.16
CA LEU A 30 3.49 -0.07 1.53
C LEU A 30 2.32 -0.77 2.21
N PHE A 31 2.46 -2.06 2.49
CA PHE A 31 1.45 -2.86 3.18
C PHE A 31 1.10 -2.28 4.55
N ILE A 32 2.11 -1.97 5.38
CA ILE A 32 1.91 -1.36 6.71
C ILE A 32 1.18 -0.02 6.58
N PHE A 33 1.59 0.84 5.64
CA PHE A 33 0.94 2.13 5.41
C PHE A 33 -0.53 1.98 5.02
N LEU A 34 -0.80 1.11 4.04
CA LEU A 34 -2.16 0.90 3.52
C LEU A 34 -3.10 0.30 4.57
N LYS A 35 -2.58 -0.54 5.48
CA LYS A 35 -3.35 -1.15 6.57
C LYS A 35 -3.56 -0.20 7.75
N THR A 36 -2.66 0.74 7.98
CA THR A 36 -2.71 1.65 9.13
C THR A 36 -3.65 2.83 8.85
N PRO A 37 -4.74 3.02 9.61
CA PRO A 37 -5.59 4.19 9.44
C PRO A 37 -4.88 5.48 9.83
N LYS A 38 -5.01 6.51 8.99
CA LYS A 38 -4.49 7.85 9.31
C LYS A 38 -5.08 8.34 10.65
N GLY A 39 -4.21 8.84 11.53
CA GLY A 39 -4.57 9.29 12.88
C GLY A 39 -4.54 8.21 13.97
N SER A 40 -4.26 6.95 13.61
CA SER A 40 -4.16 5.86 14.60
C SER A 40 -2.85 5.86 15.39
N LEU A 41 -1.77 6.42 14.84
CA LEU A 41 -0.47 6.51 15.50
C LEU A 41 -0.39 7.80 16.32
N PHE A 42 -0.26 7.67 17.63
CA PHE A 42 -0.16 8.81 18.55
C PHE A 42 1.04 9.73 18.24
N TYR A 43 2.19 9.14 17.90
CA TYR A 43 3.43 9.86 17.66
C TYR A 43 3.54 10.45 16.25
N ASP A 44 2.73 9.97 15.30
CA ASP A 44 2.63 10.51 13.95
C ASP A 44 1.19 10.38 13.41
N PRO A 45 0.29 11.29 13.80
CA PRO A 45 -1.11 11.23 13.40
C PRO A 45 -1.33 11.42 11.90
N GLN A 46 -0.32 11.88 11.15
CA GLN A 46 -0.44 12.09 9.71
C GLN A 46 -0.10 10.83 8.90
N TRP A 47 0.53 9.84 9.53
CA TRP A 47 0.93 8.60 8.89
C TRP A 47 -0.22 7.60 8.76
N GLY A 48 -0.24 6.85 7.66
CA GLY A 48 -1.27 5.87 7.32
C GLY A 48 -2.26 6.35 6.26
N LEU A 49 -3.10 5.41 5.80
CA LEU A 49 -4.08 5.63 4.74
C LEU A 49 -5.29 6.44 5.24
N ASP A 50 -5.66 7.49 4.51
CA ASP A 50 -6.92 8.18 4.71
C ASP A 50 -8.05 7.43 3.98
N TYR A 51 -8.60 6.44 4.68
CA TYR A 51 -9.70 5.62 4.17
C TYR A 51 -10.93 6.45 3.78
N SER A 52 -11.20 7.55 4.48
CA SER A 52 -12.35 8.41 4.18
C SER A 52 -12.17 9.13 2.84
N HIS A 53 -10.96 9.61 2.57
CA HIS A 53 -10.62 10.29 1.34
C HIS A 53 -10.62 9.33 0.16
N ILE A 54 -9.94 8.19 0.28
CA ILE A 54 -9.88 7.22 -0.82
C ILE A 54 -11.29 6.73 -1.17
N VAL A 55 -12.14 6.38 -0.19
CA VAL A 55 -13.53 5.96 -0.43
C VAL A 55 -14.34 7.04 -1.14
N LYS A 56 -14.14 8.33 -0.83
CA LYS A 56 -14.79 9.42 -1.57
C LYS A 56 -14.35 9.45 -3.03
N LEU A 57 -13.05 9.38 -3.30
CA LEU A 57 -12.50 9.37 -4.67
C LEU A 57 -13.03 8.20 -5.50
N ILE A 58 -13.17 7.05 -4.84
CA ILE A 58 -13.71 5.84 -5.44
C ILE A 58 -15.18 6.01 -5.81
N LYS A 59 -16.01 6.54 -4.88
CA LYS A 59 -17.46 6.73 -5.11
C LYS A 59 -17.76 7.65 -6.29
N ILE A 60 -16.90 8.63 -6.54
CA ILE A 60 -17.01 9.52 -7.70
C ILE A 60 -16.31 8.98 -8.96
N ASN A 61 -15.82 7.73 -8.90
CA ASN A 61 -15.12 7.03 -9.97
C ASN A 61 -13.91 7.81 -10.55
N SER A 62 -13.20 8.56 -9.70
CA SER A 62 -12.14 9.47 -10.13
C SER A 62 -10.79 8.76 -10.18
N VAL A 63 -10.60 7.90 -11.18
CA VAL A 63 -9.37 7.08 -11.35
C VAL A 63 -8.10 7.92 -11.34
N ASN A 64 -8.10 9.08 -12.02
CA ASN A 64 -6.94 9.96 -12.07
C ASN A 64 -6.58 10.53 -10.70
N GLN A 65 -7.56 10.93 -9.89
CA GLN A 65 -7.29 11.44 -8.54
C GLN A 65 -6.80 10.32 -7.61
N ILE A 66 -7.31 9.09 -7.76
CA ILE A 66 -6.81 7.93 -7.01
C ILE A 66 -5.35 7.66 -7.39
N LYS A 67 -5.01 7.70 -8.69
CA LYS A 67 -3.63 7.57 -9.17
C LYS A 67 -2.74 8.66 -8.59
N THR A 68 -3.14 9.93 -8.64
CA THR A 68 -2.37 11.04 -8.06
C THR A 68 -2.16 10.85 -6.55
N TYR A 69 -3.22 10.49 -5.83
CA TYR A 69 -3.14 10.24 -4.39
C TYR A 69 -2.14 9.13 -4.05
N LEU A 70 -2.27 7.97 -4.70
CA LEU A 70 -1.37 6.83 -4.49
C LEU A 70 0.06 7.15 -4.94
N PHE A 71 0.24 7.91 -6.02
CA PHE A 71 1.58 8.33 -6.46
C PHE A 71 2.28 9.21 -5.41
N ASN A 72 1.55 10.15 -4.78
CA ASN A 72 2.09 10.95 -3.69
C ASN A 72 2.50 10.07 -2.50
N VAL A 73 1.65 9.10 -2.12
CA VAL A 73 1.96 8.11 -1.05
C VAL A 73 3.25 7.34 -1.38
N ILE A 74 3.40 6.87 -2.60
CA ILE A 74 4.59 6.14 -3.07
C ILE A 74 5.86 7.00 -2.93
N GLN A 75 5.78 8.27 -3.33
CA GLN A 75 6.90 9.21 -3.21
C GLN A 75 7.27 9.47 -1.75
N ASP A 76 6.27 9.69 -0.89
CA ASP A 76 6.47 9.93 0.54
C ASP A 76 7.11 8.72 1.24
N LEU A 77 6.68 7.50 0.86
CA LEU A 77 7.23 6.25 1.38
C LEU A 77 8.58 5.87 0.76
N LYS A 78 9.05 6.60 -0.26
CA LYS A 78 10.27 6.33 -1.03
C LYS A 78 10.25 4.92 -1.64
N ILE A 79 9.14 4.57 -2.26
CA ILE A 79 8.94 3.31 -2.97
C ILE A 79 9.29 3.53 -4.45
N ASP A 80 10.14 2.68 -4.98
CA ASP A 80 10.61 2.70 -6.36
C ASP A 80 9.71 1.82 -7.24
N ILE A 81 8.73 2.45 -7.89
CA ILE A 81 7.86 1.80 -8.89
C ILE A 81 8.14 2.35 -10.29
N VAL A 82 7.94 1.48 -11.27
CA VAL A 82 7.96 1.80 -12.71
C VAL A 82 6.61 2.36 -13.16
N ASN A 83 5.50 1.82 -12.65
CA ASN A 83 4.16 2.22 -13.06
C ASN A 83 3.11 1.94 -11.98
N LEU A 84 1.98 2.65 -12.05
CA LEU A 84 0.79 2.46 -11.23
C LEU A 84 -0.46 2.38 -12.10
N ASP A 85 -1.12 1.23 -12.07
CA ASP A 85 -2.41 1.01 -12.71
C ASP A 85 -3.53 0.96 -11.68
N VAL A 86 -4.64 1.64 -11.99
CA VAL A 86 -5.84 1.67 -11.18
C VAL A 86 -7.02 1.45 -12.13
N LYS A 87 -7.86 0.48 -11.81
CA LYS A 87 -9.10 0.19 -12.54
C LYS A 87 -10.24 0.08 -11.54
N ILE A 88 -11.40 0.65 -11.90
CA ILE A 88 -12.63 0.50 -11.13
C ILE A 88 -13.62 -0.23 -12.03
N GLN A 89 -14.07 -1.41 -11.60
CA GLN A 89 -15.00 -2.27 -12.33
C GLN A 89 -15.96 -2.92 -11.35
N SER A 90 -17.27 -2.85 -11.60
CA SER A 90 -18.29 -3.61 -10.86
C SER A 90 -18.13 -3.56 -9.33
N ASN A 91 -17.99 -2.35 -8.78
CA ASN A 91 -17.78 -2.11 -7.34
C ASN A 91 -16.47 -2.70 -6.76
N THR A 92 -15.49 -3.01 -7.60
CA THR A 92 -14.16 -3.46 -7.22
C THR A 92 -13.13 -2.49 -7.77
N ILE A 93 -12.12 -2.17 -6.98
CA ILE A 93 -10.94 -1.44 -7.41
C ILE A 93 -9.80 -2.42 -7.48
N SER A 94 -9.16 -2.50 -8.63
CA SER A 94 -7.91 -3.22 -8.83
C SER A 94 -6.79 -2.20 -8.96
N ILE A 95 -5.78 -2.32 -8.11
CA ILE A 95 -4.57 -1.48 -8.09
C ILE A 95 -3.38 -2.40 -8.34
N VAL A 96 -2.54 -2.04 -9.31
CA VAL A 96 -1.31 -2.77 -9.63
C VAL A 96 -0.14 -1.81 -9.51
N PHE A 97 0.76 -2.11 -8.58
CA PHE A 97 2.05 -1.44 -8.44
C PHE A 97 3.10 -2.26 -9.21
N HIS A 98 3.72 -1.66 -10.21
CA HIS A 98 4.76 -2.30 -11.01
C HIS A 98 6.14 -1.88 -10.49
N PHE A 99 6.92 -2.82 -9.98
CA PHE A 99 8.31 -2.65 -9.61
C PHE A 99 9.21 -3.10 -10.77
N PRO A 100 10.53 -2.80 -10.78
CA PRO A 100 11.40 -3.11 -11.91
C PRO A 100 11.35 -4.55 -12.43
N ASN A 101 11.21 -5.54 -11.54
CA ASN A 101 11.13 -6.97 -11.89
C ASN A 101 9.99 -7.70 -11.14
N ASP A 102 9.00 -6.97 -10.65
CA ASP A 102 7.99 -7.52 -9.75
C ASP A 102 6.68 -6.72 -9.81
N THR A 103 5.59 -7.29 -9.29
CA THR A 103 4.29 -6.61 -9.21
C THR A 103 3.63 -6.86 -7.86
N LEU A 104 2.88 -5.87 -7.37
CA LEU A 104 1.99 -6.02 -6.24
C LEU A 104 0.57 -5.70 -6.68
N ASN A 105 -0.31 -6.69 -6.58
CA ASN A 105 -1.72 -6.57 -6.93
C ASN A 105 -2.55 -6.39 -5.66
N MET A 106 -3.45 -5.43 -5.68
CA MET A 106 -4.42 -5.20 -4.62
C MET A 106 -5.81 -5.09 -5.23
N GLU A 107 -6.76 -5.80 -4.63
CA GLU A 107 -8.17 -5.69 -4.99
C GLU A 107 -8.99 -5.34 -3.75
N VAL A 108 -9.85 -4.33 -3.90
CA VAL A 108 -10.76 -3.89 -2.84
C VAL A 108 -12.18 -3.91 -3.38
N LYS A 109 -13.02 -4.74 -2.78
CA LYS A 109 -14.47 -4.72 -3.00
C LYS A 109 -15.07 -3.62 -2.14
N LEU A 110 -15.90 -2.79 -2.76
CA LEU A 110 -16.62 -1.68 -2.14
C LEU A 110 -17.98 -2.11 -1.59
#